data_AF-A0A1E8AY54-F1
#
_entry.id   AF-A0A1E8AY54-F1
#
_cell.length_a   1.000
_cell.length_b   1.000
_cell.length_c   1.000
_cell.angle_alpha   90.00
_cell.angle_beta   90.00
_cell.angle_gamma   90.00
#
_symmetry.space_group_name_H-M   'P 1'
#
loop_
_entity.id
_entity.type
_entity.pdbx_description
1 polymer ?
#
loop_
_entity_poly.entity_id
_entity_poly.type
_entity_poly.pdbx_seq_one_letter_code
_entity_poly.pdbx_strand_id
1 'polypeptide(L)'
;MTNSVYTRQAKELAEACNVKLIDRVELQKLINKINPEYSAEDVYQGVKPEERKCPTCKNHLVVRNSNKTGNKFFGCSQYPTCTHTEPISK
;
A
#
# COMPACT_ATOMS: atom_id res chain seq x y z
N MET A 1 3.18 -18.56 9.90
CA MET A 1 2.34 -17.39 9.57
C MET A 1 2.40 -17.18 8.06
N THR A 2 1.30 -16.80 7.40
CA THR A 2 1.27 -16.56 5.94
C THR A 2 0.34 -15.40 5.59
N ASN A 3 0.60 -14.72 4.48
CA ASN A 3 -0.27 -13.67 3.91
C ASN A 3 -1.44 -14.23 3.09
N SER A 4 -1.57 -15.55 3.01
CA SER A 4 -2.60 -16.26 2.25
C SER A 4 -3.39 -17.22 3.16
N VAL A 5 -3.96 -18.27 2.59
CA VAL A 5 -4.63 -19.36 3.32
C VAL A 5 -3.81 -20.64 3.27
N TYR A 6 -3.86 -21.45 4.33
CA TYR A 6 -3.19 -22.75 4.34
C TYR A 6 -4.02 -23.81 3.59
N THR A 7 -3.31 -24.74 2.96
CA THR A 7 -3.92 -25.95 2.40
C THR A 7 -4.47 -26.85 3.51
N ARG A 8 -5.39 -27.76 3.17
CA ARG A 8 -6.01 -28.67 4.14
C ARG A 8 -4.98 -29.55 4.83
N GLN A 9 -4.04 -30.09 4.06
CA GLN A 9 -2.97 -30.96 4.56
C GLN A 9 -2.08 -30.24 5.57
N ALA A 10 -1.78 -28.95 5.34
CA ALA A 10 -0.99 -28.16 6.27
C ALA A 10 -1.72 -27.91 7.59
N LYS A 11 -3.05 -27.75 7.57
CA LYS A 11 -3.86 -27.62 8.79
C LYS A 11 -3.90 -28.91 9.59
N GLU A 12 -4.13 -30.03 8.91
CA GLU A 12 -4.16 -31.37 9.52
C GLU A 12 -2.82 -31.71 10.20
N LEU A 13 -1.70 -31.42 9.53
CA LEU A 13 -0.37 -31.62 10.10
C LEU A 13 -0.14 -30.71 11.31
N ALA A 14 -0.54 -29.45 11.24
CA ALA A 14 -0.35 -28.50 12.32
C ALA A 14 -1.15 -28.89 13.58
N GLU A 15 -2.37 -29.41 13.40
CA GLU A 15 -3.18 -29.95 14.50
C GLU A 15 -2.49 -31.17 15.16
N ALA A 16 -1.99 -32.11 14.35
CA ALA A 16 -1.25 -33.27 14.84
C ALA A 16 0.03 -32.90 15.62
N CYS A 17 0.71 -31.84 15.19
CA CYS A 17 1.90 -31.32 15.85
C CYS A 17 1.61 -30.30 16.97
N ASN A 18 0.34 -30.01 17.26
CA ASN A 18 -0.09 -28.99 18.22
C ASN A 18 0.53 -27.59 17.96
N VAL A 19 0.67 -27.23 16.68
CA VAL A 19 1.21 -25.94 16.23
C VAL A 19 0.06 -25.05 15.78
N LYS A 20 0.03 -23.81 16.27
CA LYS A 20 -0.96 -22.81 15.83
C LYS A 20 -0.54 -22.17 14.51
N LEU A 21 -1.38 -22.31 13.49
CA LEU A 21 -1.24 -21.60 12.22
C LEU A 21 -1.92 -20.25 12.29
N ILE A 22 -1.26 -19.22 11.77
CA ILE A 22 -1.81 -17.86 11.60
C ILE A 22 -1.90 -17.58 10.11
N ASP A 23 -3.13 -17.42 9.61
CA ASP A 23 -3.44 -17.13 8.21
C ASP A 23 -3.69 -15.64 7.98
N ARG A 24 -4.06 -15.25 6.74
CA ARG A 24 -4.34 -13.84 6.41
C ARG A 24 -5.36 -13.16 7.34
N VAL A 25 -6.41 -13.86 7.74
CA VAL A 25 -7.51 -13.26 8.53
C VAL A 25 -7.06 -13.12 9.98
N GLU A 26 -6.45 -14.16 10.52
CA GLU A 26 -5.90 -14.11 11.87
C GLU A 26 -4.78 -13.09 12.00
N LEU A 27 -3.92 -12.99 10.99
CA LEU A 27 -2.84 -12.01 10.96
C LEU A 27 -3.40 -10.58 10.96
N GLN A 28 -4.42 -10.28 10.15
CA GLN A 28 -5.09 -8.98 10.16
C GLN A 28 -5.68 -8.65 11.54
N LYS A 29 -6.35 -9.61 12.18
CA LYS A 29 -6.88 -9.44 13.53
C LYS A 29 -5.78 -9.18 14.56
N LEU A 30 -4.65 -9.88 14.46
CA LEU A 30 -3.50 -9.67 15.34
C LEU A 30 -2.91 -8.27 15.14
N ILE A 31 -2.73 -7.83 13.90
CA ILE A 31 -2.23 -6.49 13.57
C ILE A 31 -3.14 -5.42 14.17
N ASN A 32 -4.46 -5.51 13.96
CA ASN A 32 -5.42 -4.54 14.48
C ASN A 32 -5.50 -4.56 16.02
N LYS A 33 -5.29 -5.72 16.66
CA LYS A 33 -5.24 -5.82 18.12
C LYS A 33 -3.98 -5.17 18.71
N ILE A 34 -2.84 -5.28 18.02
CA ILE A 34 -1.56 -4.71 18.47
C ILE A 34 -1.50 -3.21 18.20
N ASN A 35 -2.07 -2.76 17.09
CA ASN A 35 -2.10 -1.36 16.68
C ASN A 35 -3.54 -0.83 16.61
N PRO A 36 -4.21 -0.61 17.76
CA PRO A 36 -5.60 -0.18 17.79
C PRO A 36 -5.79 1.29 17.39
N GLU A 37 -4.72 2.10 17.43
CA GLU A 37 -4.78 3.54 17.15
C GLU A 37 -4.83 3.88 15.66
N TYR A 38 -4.32 3.00 14.80
CA TYR A 38 -4.25 3.26 13.36
C TYR A 38 -4.86 2.12 12.56
N SER A 39 -5.90 2.41 11.78
CA SER A 39 -6.40 1.47 10.78
C SER A 39 -5.46 1.42 9.58
N ALA A 40 -5.54 0.32 8.81
CA ALA A 40 -4.83 0.22 7.54
C ALA A 40 -5.15 1.41 6.63
N GLU A 41 -6.42 1.83 6.58
CA GLU A 41 -6.89 2.99 5.83
C GLU A 41 -6.21 4.29 6.26
N ASP A 42 -6.04 4.50 7.56
CA ASP A 42 -5.38 5.70 8.10
C ASP A 42 -3.91 5.75 7.71
N VAL A 43 -3.23 4.59 7.73
CA VAL A 43 -1.86 4.47 7.26
C VAL A 43 -1.76 4.78 5.76
N TYR A 44 -2.67 4.23 4.94
CA TYR A 44 -2.69 4.53 3.49
C TYR A 44 -2.94 6.01 3.18
N GLN A 45 -3.80 6.69 3.96
CA GLN A 45 -4.07 8.11 3.75
C GLN A 45 -2.99 9.02 4.34
N GLY A 46 -2.34 8.60 5.42
CA GLY A 46 -1.26 9.32 6.09
C GLY A 46 0.07 9.30 5.33
N VAL A 47 0.26 8.37 4.39
CA VAL A 47 1.43 8.34 3.50
C VAL A 47 1.33 9.50 2.51
N LYS A 48 1.84 10.66 2.91
CA LYS A 48 2.13 11.74 1.96
C LYS A 48 3.33 11.31 1.12
N PRO A 49 3.21 11.26 -0.21
CA PRO A 49 4.35 11.01 -1.07
C PRO A 49 5.46 12.03 -0.81
N GLU A 50 6.70 11.57 -0.81
CA GLU A 50 7.88 12.43 -0.69
C GLU A 50 7.92 13.49 -1.81
N GLU A 51 8.44 14.67 -1.46
CA GLU A 51 8.64 15.74 -2.44
C GLU A 51 9.72 15.31 -3.45
N ARG A 52 9.34 15.20 -4.73
CA ARG A 52 10.24 14.82 -5.82
C ARG A 52 10.37 15.94 -6.84
N LYS A 53 11.54 16.01 -7.49
CA LYS A 53 11.79 16.91 -8.61
C LYS A 53 11.57 16.20 -9.95
N CYS A 54 11.03 16.93 -10.92
CA CYS A 54 10.82 16.49 -12.28
C CYS A 54 12.18 16.28 -12.99
N PRO A 55 12.43 15.13 -13.63
CA PRO A 55 13.68 14.87 -14.34
C PRO A 55 13.88 15.79 -15.56
N THR A 56 12.80 16.30 -16.15
CA THR A 56 12.84 17.10 -17.39
C THR A 56 13.11 18.58 -17.13
N CYS A 57 12.46 19.18 -16.13
CA CYS A 57 12.53 20.62 -15.86
C CYS A 57 13.04 20.98 -14.46
N LYS A 58 13.38 19.99 -13.62
CA LYS A 58 13.88 20.15 -12.24
C LYS A 58 12.93 20.84 -11.25
N ASN A 59 11.73 21.21 -11.69
CA ASN A 59 10.66 21.73 -10.82
C ASN A 59 10.00 20.63 -9.99
N HIS A 60 9.21 21.01 -8.99
CA HIS A 60 8.53 20.07 -8.11
C HIS A 60 7.46 19.24 -8.83
N LEU A 61 7.36 17.96 -8.46
CA LEU A 61 6.26 17.09 -8.80
C LEU A 61 5.19 17.21 -7.72
N VAL A 62 3.94 17.36 -8.15
CA VAL A 62 2.77 17.48 -7.28
C VAL A 62 1.82 16.32 -7.51
N VAL A 63 1.14 15.87 -6.47
CA VAL A 63 0.10 14.85 -6.58
C VAL A 63 -1.13 15.46 -7.24
N ARG A 64 -1.59 14.84 -8.32
CA ARG A 64 -2.82 15.18 -9.04
C ARG A 64 -3.69 13.94 -9.16
N ASN A 65 -4.99 14.13 -9.32
CA ASN A 65 -5.94 13.05 -9.53
C ASN A 65 -6.23 12.90 -11.03
N SER A 66 -6.21 11.67 -11.54
CA SER A 66 -6.58 11.39 -12.93
C SER A 66 -8.10 11.35 -13.06
N ASN A 67 -8.66 12.24 -13.86
CA ASN A 67 -10.11 12.27 -14.14
C ASN A 67 -10.59 10.99 -14.86
N LYS A 68 -9.71 10.26 -15.56
CA LYS A 68 -10.07 9.05 -16.31
C LYS A 68 -10.10 7.78 -15.46
N THR A 69 -9.17 7.65 -14.52
CA THR A 69 -8.95 6.40 -13.77
C THR A 69 -9.26 6.55 -12.29
N GLY A 70 -9.45 7.77 -11.79
CA GLY A 70 -9.61 8.06 -10.35
C GLY A 70 -8.32 7.93 -9.53
N ASN A 71 -7.26 7.36 -10.11
CA ASN A 71 -5.98 7.18 -9.45
C ASN A 71 -5.20 8.50 -9.31
N LYS A 72 -4.45 8.61 -8.21
CA LYS A 72 -3.50 9.71 -7.99
C LYS A 72 -2.20 9.44 -8.77
N PHE A 73 -1.60 10.49 -9.32
CA PHE A 73 -0.32 10.44 -10.04
C PHE A 73 0.52 11.69 -9.72
N PHE A 74 1.82 11.62 -9.91
CA PHE A 74 2.69 12.80 -9.86
C PHE A 74 2.66 13.52 -11.20
N GLY A 75 2.32 14.80 -11.20
CA GLY A 75 2.43 15.69 -12.36
C GLY A 75 3.40 16.84 -12.08
N CYS A 76 4.08 17.33 -13.11
CA CYS A 76 4.92 18.51 -12.96
C CYS A 76 4.09 19.75 -12.55
N SER A 77 4.60 20.54 -11.60
CA SER A 77 3.98 21.80 -11.17
C SER A 77 3.81 22.79 -12.32
N GLN A 78 4.67 22.73 -13.34
CA GLN A 78 4.71 23.69 -14.44
C GLN A 78 3.86 23.31 -15.66
N TYR A 79 2.97 22.33 -15.54
CA TYR A 79 1.98 22.04 -16.59
C TYR A 79 1.17 23.32 -16.93
N PRO A 80 0.97 23.68 -18.21
CA PRO A 80 1.17 22.88 -19.42
C PRO A 80 2.57 22.94 -20.06
N THR A 81 3.50 23.76 -19.54
CA THR A 81 4.85 23.92 -20.12
C THR A 81 5.71 22.67 -20.00
N CYS A 82 5.46 21.84 -18.98
CA CYS A 82 6.07 20.51 -18.82
C CYS A 82 4.97 19.48 -18.55
N THR A 83 4.89 18.46 -19.39
CA THR A 83 3.84 17.42 -19.38
C THR A 83 4.29 16.11 -18.74
N HIS A 84 5.42 16.12 -18.04
CA HIS A 84 5.97 14.93 -17.37
C HIS A 84 5.03 14.44 -16.26
N THR A 85 4.76 13.13 -16.25
CA THR A 85 3.91 12.45 -15.26
C THR A 85 4.53 11.12 -14.82
N GLU A 86 4.32 10.75 -13.56
CA GLU A 86 4.79 9.50 -12.98
C GLU A 86 3.70 8.85 -12.11
N PRO A 87 3.61 7.51 -12.05
CA PRO A 87 2.71 6.83 -11.12
C PRO A 87 3.20 6.98 -9.67
N ILE A 88 2.27 7.07 -8.72
CA ILE A 88 2.57 7.12 -7.28
C ILE A 88 2.92 5.74 -6.72
N SER A 89 2.29 4.69 -7.26
CA SER A 89 2.54 3.31 -6.88
C SER A 89 3.59 2.68 -7.78
N LYS A 90 4.64 2.09 -7.18
CA LYS A 90 5.39 0.99 -7.79
C LYS A 90 4.84 -0.32 -7.26
#